data_AF-A0A915GV54-F1
#
_entry.id   AF-A0A915GV54-F1
#
_cell.length_a   1.000
_cell.length_b   1.000
_cell.length_c   1.000
_cell.angle_alpha   90.00
_cell.angle_beta   90.00
_cell.angle_gamma   90.00
#
_symmetry.space_group_name_H-M   'P 1'
#
loop_
_entity.id
_entity.type
_entity.pdbx_description
1 polymer ?
#
loop_
_entity_poly.entity_id
_entity_poly.type
_entity_poly.pdbx_seq_one_letter_code
_entity_poly.pdbx_strand_id
1 'polypeptide(L)'
;MLWRQKLISLRFLLIRSVPKLPIKPNLSEFFLEYRSLFPSKFVIVSAASIAAKVTRGHRLRGWQLRENNILVSNDGFGSGYPEDSDTKKLFAGGADPVFGFSLLVCFSWKTRCYCRQKVHKS
;
A
#
# COMPACT_ATOMS: atom_id res chain seq x y z
N MET A 1 4.72 35.04 14.20
CA MET A 1 5.52 33.87 13.77
C MET A 1 5.20 33.60 12.29
N LEU A 2 5.93 34.22 11.37
CA LEU A 2 5.74 34.01 9.92
C LEU A 2 6.33 32.66 9.54
N TRP A 3 5.49 31.67 9.30
CA TRP A 3 5.88 30.45 8.61
C TRP A 3 6.29 30.82 7.18
N ARG A 4 7.59 31.07 6.96
CA ARG A 4 8.13 31.14 5.61
C ARG A 4 7.89 29.78 4.97
N GLN A 5 6.96 29.71 4.02
CA GLN A 5 6.87 28.58 3.12
C GLN A 5 8.19 28.52 2.35
N LYS A 6 9.04 27.58 2.73
CA LYS A 6 10.30 27.32 2.03
C LYS A 6 9.89 26.65 0.72
N LEU A 7 9.76 27.46 -0.34
CA LEU A 7 9.48 26.97 -1.68
C LEU A 7 10.62 26.04 -2.09
N ILE A 8 10.30 24.77 -2.30
CA ILE A 8 11.25 23.77 -2.77
C ILE A 8 11.31 23.91 -4.30
N SER A 9 12.43 24.42 -4.82
CA SER A 9 12.69 24.45 -6.26
C SER A 9 13.14 23.05 -6.70
N LEU A 10 12.22 22.30 -7.33
CA LEU A 10 12.49 20.98 -7.88
C LEU A 10 13.04 21.12 -9.30
N ARG A 11 14.28 20.64 -9.52
CA ARG A 11 14.91 20.63 -10.86
C ARG A 11 14.84 19.27 -11.55
N PHE A 12 14.84 18.18 -10.77
CA PHE A 12 14.84 16.82 -11.27
C PHE A 12 13.89 15.95 -10.44
N LEU A 13 13.16 15.05 -11.11
CA LEU A 13 12.26 14.09 -10.46
C LEU A 13 12.71 12.66 -10.78
N LEU A 14 13.16 11.94 -9.75
CA LEU A 14 13.60 10.54 -9.88
C LEU A 14 12.50 9.61 -9.36
N ILE A 15 12.00 8.72 -10.24
CA ILE A 15 10.95 7.75 -9.92
C ILE A 15 11.47 6.34 -10.15
N ARG A 16 11.27 5.46 -9.17
CA ARG A 16 11.49 4.03 -9.35
C ARG A 16 10.30 3.43 -10.08
N SER A 17 10.52 2.93 -11.29
CA SER A 17 9.49 2.23 -12.07
C SER A 17 9.59 0.72 -11.93
N VAL A 18 8.44 0.04 -12.07
CA VAL A 18 8.34 -1.41 -12.18
C VAL A 18 8.25 -1.76 -13.66
N PRO A 19 9.09 -2.66 -14.19
CA PRO A 19 9.27 -2.86 -15.65
C PRO A 19 8.02 -3.29 -16.41
N LYS A 20 6.94 -3.68 -15.73
CA LYS A 20 5.71 -4.23 -16.35
C LYS A 20 4.62 -3.18 -16.62
N LEU A 21 4.81 -1.92 -16.25
CA LEU A 21 3.81 -0.86 -16.48
C LEU A 21 4.48 0.35 -17.13
N PRO A 22 4.16 0.68 -18.40
CA PRO A 22 4.56 1.97 -18.94
C PRO A 22 3.90 3.05 -18.09
N ILE A 23 4.73 3.90 -17.46
CA ILE A 23 4.23 5.09 -16.76
C ILE A 23 3.54 5.94 -17.83
N LYS A 24 2.24 6.24 -17.62
CA LYS A 24 1.47 7.06 -18.55
C LYS A 24 2.22 8.39 -18.78
N PRO A 25 2.38 8.84 -20.04
CA PRO A 25 3.28 9.94 -20.39
C PRO A 25 2.90 11.33 -19.84
N ASN A 26 1.79 11.46 -19.10
CA ASN A 26 1.33 12.76 -18.58
C ASN A 26 2.27 13.41 -17.53
N LEU A 27 3.33 12.72 -17.09
CA LEU A 27 4.32 13.27 -16.16
C LEU A 27 5.39 14.14 -16.85
N SER A 28 5.63 13.96 -18.15
CA SER A 28 6.62 14.77 -18.88
C SER A 28 6.15 16.21 -19.12
N GLU A 29 4.86 16.49 -19.00
CA GLU A 29 4.32 17.86 -19.05
C GLU A 29 4.77 18.72 -17.85
N PHE A 30 5.14 18.10 -16.73
CA PHE A 30 5.42 18.83 -15.48
C PHE A 30 6.88 18.78 -15.03
N PHE A 31 7.69 17.81 -15.46
CA PHE A 31 9.08 17.68 -15.00
C PHE A 31 10.05 17.25 -16.10
N LEU A 32 11.21 17.91 -16.12
CA LEU A 32 12.34 17.59 -16.99
C LEU A 32 12.94 16.22 -16.62
N GLU A 33 13.05 15.37 -17.65
CA GLU A 33 13.84 14.14 -17.73
C GLU A 33 13.47 13.01 -16.74
N TYR A 34 12.73 12.03 -17.26
CA TYR A 34 12.46 10.76 -16.59
C TYR A 34 13.60 9.76 -16.87
N ARG A 35 14.18 9.20 -15.80
CA ARG A 35 15.13 8.08 -15.91
C ARG A 35 14.60 6.88 -15.13
N SER A 36 14.30 5.80 -15.85
CA SER A 36 13.96 4.51 -15.23
C SER A 36 15.21 3.95 -14.57
N LEU A 37 15.19 3.84 -13.24
CA LEU A 37 16.39 3.56 -12.47
C LEU A 37 16.21 2.41 -11.48
N PHE A 38 17.23 1.55 -11.43
CA PHE A 38 17.39 0.56 -10.38
C PHE A 38 17.63 1.24 -9.02
N PRO A 39 17.09 0.69 -7.92
CA PRO A 39 17.10 1.29 -6.59
C PRO A 39 18.49 1.54 -5.98
N SER A 40 19.54 0.94 -6.52
CA SER A 40 20.91 1.04 -5.97
C SER A 40 21.69 2.26 -6.44
N LYS A 41 21.23 2.98 -7.48
CA LYS A 41 22.04 4.05 -8.10
C LYS A 41 21.84 5.43 -7.47
N PHE A 42 20.76 5.65 -6.73
CA PHE A 42 20.39 6.97 -6.20
C PHE A 42 19.93 6.91 -4.76
N VAL A 43 20.75 7.45 -3.86
CA VAL A 43 20.48 7.51 -2.40
C VAL A 43 19.13 8.17 -2.11
N ILE A 44 18.74 9.19 -2.88
CA ILE A 44 17.46 9.89 -2.70
C ILE A 44 16.24 9.00 -2.94
N VAL A 45 16.30 8.09 -3.93
CA VAL A 45 15.21 7.15 -4.22
C VAL A 45 15.14 6.07 -3.13
N SER A 46 16.29 5.64 -2.61
CA SER A 46 16.37 4.73 -1.47
C SER A 46 15.78 5.37 -0.21
N ALA A 47 16.13 6.63 0.08
CA ALA A 47 15.59 7.40 1.21
C ALA A 47 14.06 7.55 1.13
N ALA A 48 13.54 7.90 -0.06
CA ALA A 48 12.10 7.95 -0.30
C ALA A 48 11.41 6.59 -0.06
N SER A 49 12.06 5.49 -0.48
CA SER A 49 11.54 4.13 -0.23
C SER A 49 11.50 3.78 1.25
N ILE A 50 12.54 4.13 2.02
CA ILE A 50 12.57 3.93 3.47
C ILE A 50 11.46 4.74 4.13
N ALA A 51 11.34 6.03 3.80
CA ALA A 51 10.31 6.90 4.35
C ALA A 51 8.89 6.35 4.07
N ALA A 52 8.63 5.89 2.83
CA ALA A 52 7.35 5.29 2.48
C ALA A 52 7.05 4.01 3.27
N LYS A 53 8.05 3.11 3.44
CA LYS A 53 7.90 1.87 4.21
C LYS A 53 7.64 2.12 5.69
N VAL A 54 8.43 3.00 6.31
CA VAL A 54 8.29 3.34 7.74
C VAL A 54 6.94 4.00 8.00
N THR A 55 6.54 4.95 7.15
CA THR A 55 5.24 5.63 7.26
C THR A 55 4.09 4.64 7.14
N ARG A 56 4.14 3.72 6.16
CA ARG A 56 3.13 2.66 6.04
C ARG A 56 3.09 1.78 7.28
N GLY A 57 4.25 1.31 7.76
CA GLY A 57 4.33 0.43 8.93
C GLY A 57 3.76 1.08 10.18
N HIS A 58 4.11 2.34 10.45
CA HIS A 58 3.58 3.09 11.57
C HIS A 58 2.05 3.29 11.47
N ARG A 59 1.55 3.61 10.27
CA ARG A 59 0.12 3.85 10.07
C ARG A 59 -0.72 2.58 10.21
N LEU A 60 -0.19 1.42 9.80
CA LEU A 60 -0.87 0.13 9.96
C LEU A 60 -0.90 -0.34 11.43
N ARG A 61 0.16 -0.09 12.21
CA ARG A 61 0.19 -0.44 13.65
C ARG A 61 -0.83 0.35 14.47
N GLY A 62 -1.04 1.62 14.13
CA GLY A 62 -2.05 2.47 14.77
C GLY A 62 -3.44 2.40 14.12
N TRP A 63 -3.65 1.51 13.14
CA TRP A 63 -4.92 1.43 12.44
C TRP A 63 -5.97 0.72 13.29
N GLN A 64 -7.02 1.44 13.65
CA GLN A 64 -8.20 0.88 14.31
C GLN A 64 -9.27 0.61 13.27
N LEU A 65 -9.70 -0.64 13.17
CA LEU A 65 -10.88 -1.00 12.37
C LEU A 65 -12.11 -0.37 13.02
N ARG A 66 -12.97 0.23 12.21
CA ARG A 66 -14.25 0.78 12.68
C ARG A 66 -15.33 -0.30 12.74
N GLU A 67 -15.07 -1.44 12.12
CA GLU A 67 -15.97 -2.58 12.05
C GLU A 67 -15.82 -3.44 13.31
N ASN A 68 -16.88 -3.49 14.14
CA ASN A 68 -16.86 -4.18 15.43
C ASN A 68 -16.75 -5.72 15.34
N ASN A 69 -17.04 -6.31 14.17
CA ASN A 69 -17.18 -7.76 14.00
C ASN A 69 -15.95 -8.46 13.43
N ILE A 70 -14.78 -7.80 13.43
CA ILE A 70 -13.58 -8.34 12.78
C ILE A 70 -12.57 -8.78 13.83
N LEU A 71 -12.36 -10.10 13.89
CA LEU A 71 -11.35 -10.70 14.75
C LEU A 71 -9.97 -10.45 14.15
N VAL A 72 -9.26 -9.45 14.68
CA VAL A 72 -7.84 -9.26 14.40
C VAL A 72 -7.05 -10.09 15.40
N SER A 73 -6.19 -10.99 14.92
CA SER A 73 -5.27 -11.74 15.77
C SER A 73 -4.41 -10.79 16.61
N ASN A 74 -3.99 -11.22 17.81
CA ASN A 74 -3.06 -10.43 18.64
C ASN A 74 -1.75 -10.07 17.91
N ASP A 75 -1.35 -10.88 16.91
CA ASP A 75 -0.19 -10.65 16.06
C ASP A 75 -0.40 -9.57 14.98
N GLY A 76 -1.61 -9.00 14.88
CA GLY A 76 -1.97 -7.92 13.96
C GLY A 76 -2.45 -8.39 12.58
N PHE A 77 -2.27 -7.53 11.56
CA PHE A 77 -2.76 -7.73 10.19
C PHE A 77 -1.85 -8.60 9.30
N GLY A 78 -0.66 -8.98 9.80
CA GLY A 78 0.41 -9.56 8.99
C GLY A 78 1.04 -8.56 8.01
N SER A 79 1.64 -9.09 6.95
CA SER A 79 2.31 -8.32 5.89
C SER A 79 1.32 -7.64 4.92
N GLY A 80 0.08 -8.12 4.85
CA GLY A 80 -0.92 -7.70 3.87
C GLY A 80 -0.73 -8.34 2.48
N TYR A 81 0.21 -9.28 2.32
CA TYR A 81 0.38 -10.04 1.09
C TYR A 81 -0.47 -11.31 1.10
N PRO A 82 -0.94 -11.76 -0.07
CA PRO A 82 -1.84 -12.92 -0.15
C PRO A 82 -1.18 -14.26 0.18
N GLU A 83 0.15 -14.31 0.25
CA GLU A 83 0.92 -15.52 0.56
C GLU A 83 1.05 -15.76 2.06
N ASP A 84 0.99 -14.68 2.84
CA ASP A 84 1.19 -14.67 4.27
C ASP A 84 0.04 -15.34 5.02
N SER A 85 0.39 -16.22 5.95
CA SER A 85 -0.56 -16.99 6.75
C SER A 85 -1.45 -16.10 7.62
N ASP A 86 -0.91 -15.03 8.20
CA ASP A 86 -1.69 -14.20 9.12
C ASP A 86 -2.65 -13.30 8.37
N THR A 87 -2.23 -12.81 7.20
CA THR A 87 -3.11 -12.10 6.27
C THR A 87 -4.26 -13.01 5.79
N LYS A 88 -4.01 -14.30 5.53
CA LYS A 88 -5.07 -15.27 5.16
C LYS A 88 -6.05 -15.53 6.30
N LYS A 89 -5.57 -15.64 7.54
CA LYS A 89 -6.45 -15.80 8.73
C LYS A 89 -7.39 -14.61 8.87
N LEU A 90 -6.88 -13.39 8.65
CA LEU A 90 -7.70 -12.18 8.67
C LEU A 90 -8.80 -12.21 7.62
N PHE A 91 -8.52 -12.70 6.41
CA PHE A 91 -9.55 -12.90 5.39
C PHE A 91 -10.51 -14.05 5.69
N ALA A 92 -10.11 -15.07 6.43
CA ALA A 92 -11.00 -16.15 6.80
C ALA A 92 -11.99 -15.74 7.91
N GLY A 93 -11.51 -15.00 8.91
CA GLY A 93 -12.30 -14.60 10.08
C GLY A 93 -12.96 -13.22 10.01
N GLY A 94 -12.65 -12.40 8.99
CA GLY A 94 -13.08 -11.00 8.89
C GLY A 94 -14.10 -10.70 7.80
N ALA A 95 -14.80 -11.72 7.27
CA ALA A 95 -15.83 -11.56 6.24
C ALA A 95 -17.23 -11.53 6.86
N ASP A 96 -17.86 -10.36 6.84
CA ASP A 96 -19.27 -10.17 7.15
C ASP A 96 -20.15 -10.72 6.01
N PRO A 97 -21.27 -11.43 6.31
CA PRO A 97 -22.12 -12.04 5.30
C PRO A 97 -22.83 -11.03 4.39
N VAL A 98 -23.06 -9.80 4.85
CA VAL A 98 -23.74 -8.75 4.10
C VAL A 98 -22.72 -7.80 3.44
N PHE A 99 -21.77 -7.28 4.23
CA PHE A 99 -20.83 -6.25 3.78
C PHE A 99 -19.50 -6.81 3.23
N GLY A 100 -19.16 -8.05 3.55
CA GLY A 100 -17.90 -8.66 3.16
C GLY A 100 -16.73 -8.22 4.04
N PHE A 101 -15.72 -7.59 3.46
CA PHE A 101 -14.46 -7.28 4.17
C PHE A 101 -14.40 -5.82 4.63
N SER A 102 -13.59 -5.53 5.65
CA SER A 102 -13.34 -4.15 6.09
C SER A 102 -12.64 -3.29 5.06
N LEU A 103 -12.73 -1.97 5.24
CA LEU A 103 -12.17 -0.97 4.33
C LEU A 103 -10.64 -1.03 4.19
N LEU A 104 -9.96 -1.68 5.15
CA LEU A 104 -8.53 -1.92 5.08
C LEU A 104 -8.16 -2.86 3.91
N VAL A 105 -9.09 -3.71 3.48
CA VAL A 105 -8.88 -4.69 2.42
C VAL A 105 -9.08 -4.06 1.05
N CYS A 106 -8.07 -4.17 0.18
CA CYS A 106 -8.21 -3.74 -1.21
C CYS A 106 -9.19 -4.65 -1.98
N PHE A 107 -10.38 -4.13 -2.28
CA PHE A 107 -11.44 -4.86 -2.99
C PHE A 107 -11.05 -5.36 -4.38
N SER A 108 -10.10 -4.69 -5.04
CA SER A 108 -9.62 -5.02 -6.38
C SER A 108 -8.67 -6.23 -6.43
N TRP A 109 -8.22 -6.75 -5.30
CA TRP A 109 -7.25 -7.84 -5.27
C TRP A 109 -7.89 -9.20 -5.51
N LYS A 110 -7.31 -9.98 -6.43
CA LYS A 110 -7.82 -11.32 -6.82
C LYS A 110 -7.94 -12.30 -5.65
N THR A 111 -7.03 -12.20 -4.67
CA THR A 111 -7.01 -13.07 -3.48
C THR A 111 -8.30 -12.96 -2.66
N ARG A 112 -8.88 -11.76 -2.58
CA ARG A 112 -10.17 -11.53 -1.93
C ARG A 112 -11.30 -12.32 -2.61
N CYS A 113 -11.30 -12.36 -3.95
CA CYS A 113 -12.30 -13.07 -4.74
C CYS A 113 -12.29 -14.57 -4.45
N TYR A 114 -11.10 -15.15 -4.25
CA TYR A 114 -10.96 -16.57 -3.93
C TYR A 114 -11.47 -16.90 -2.53
N CYS A 115 -11.10 -16.11 -1.51
CA CYS A 115 -11.55 -16.35 -0.14
C CYS A 115 -13.08 -16.21 0.01
N ARG A 116 -13.71 -15.24 -0.66
CA ARG A 116 -15.17 -15.06 -0.64
C ARG A 116 -15.92 -16.25 -1.25
N GLN A 117 -15.40 -16.84 -2.34
CA GLN A 117 -16.05 -17.99 -2.99
C GLN A 117 -16.06 -19.25 -2.11
N LYS A 118 -15.07 -19.40 -1.22
CA LYS A 118 -15.04 -20.53 -0.27
C LYS A 118 -16.10 -20.41 0.82
N VAL A 119 -16.34 -19.19 1.34
CA VAL A 119 -17.32 -18.96 2.40
C VAL A 119 -18.76 -19.25 1.93
N HIS A 120 -19.11 -18.95 0.68
CA HIS A 120 -20.44 -19.27 0.13
C HIS A 120 -20.63 -20.72 -0.33
N LYS A 121 -19.56 -21.50 -0.44
CA LYS A 121 -19.61 -22.91 -0.89
C LYS A 121 -19.44 -23.93 0.24
N SER A 122 -19.19 -23.47 1.47
CA SER A 122 -19.06 -24.31 2.68
C SER A 122 -20.32 -24.16 3.52
#